data_AF-A0A3B8Q8W2-F1
#
_entry.id   AF-A0A3B8Q8W2-F1
#
_cell.length_a   1.000
_cell.length_b   1.000
_cell.length_c   1.000
_cell.angle_alpha   90.00
_cell.angle_beta   90.00
_cell.angle_gamma   90.00
#
_symmetry.space_group_name_H-M   'P 1'
#
loop_
_entity.id
_entity.type
_entity.pdbx_description
1 polymer ?
#
loop_
_entity_poly.entity_id
_entity_poly.type
_entity_poly.pdbx_seq_one_letter_code
_entity_poly.pdbx_strand_id
1 'polypeptide(L)'
;MKTSMDRGSHHQALQRALELGRAEDPGALPELTQLLTMPSSEIRRLAASAIGKLAGFGADPNSAVRALAPVALRDPHPQTQQYALKALKAYGAAVAAEGTTRTLPFATSRRIIAWATPTAAR
;
A
#
# COMPACT_ATOMS: atom_id res chain seq x y z
N MET A 1 -14.74 -6.51 27.71
CA MET A 1 -14.81 -5.06 28.01
C MET A 1 -15.12 -4.33 26.71
N LYS A 2 -16.39 -3.94 26.49
CA LYS A 2 -16.78 -3.13 25.33
C LYS A 2 -16.47 -1.67 25.70
N THR A 3 -15.34 -1.16 25.24
CA THR A 3 -15.01 0.27 25.34
C THR A 3 -16.08 1.05 24.59
N SER A 4 -17.02 1.62 25.35
CA SER A 4 -18.01 2.57 24.85
C SER A 4 -17.26 3.82 24.44
N MET A 5 -16.82 3.88 23.18
CA MET A 5 -16.25 5.09 22.61
C MET A 5 -17.35 6.15 22.63
N ASP A 6 -17.06 7.32 23.19
CA ASP A 6 -18.00 8.43 23.21
C ASP A 6 -18.37 8.84 21.77
N ARG A 7 -19.64 9.20 21.54
CA ARG A 7 -20.14 9.52 20.19
C ARG A 7 -19.38 10.70 19.57
N GLY A 8 -18.92 11.66 20.38
CA GLY A 8 -18.10 12.78 19.91
C GLY A 8 -16.71 12.34 19.46
N SER A 9 -16.06 11.47 20.25
CA SER A 9 -14.73 10.93 19.92
C SER A 9 -14.75 10.04 18.67
N HIS A 10 -15.82 9.25 18.50
CA HIS A 10 -16.01 8.45 17.29
C HIS A 10 -16.13 9.32 16.04
N HIS A 11 -16.95 10.37 16.09
CA HIS A 11 -17.11 11.30 14.99
C HIS A 11 -15.80 12.01 14.63
N GLN A 12 -15.06 12.48 15.65
CA GLN A 12 -13.75 13.12 15.43
C GLN A 12 -12.75 12.18 14.76
N ALA A 13 -12.66 10.92 15.21
CA ALA A 13 -11.75 9.95 14.61
C ALA A 13 -12.15 9.57 13.17
N LEU A 14 -13.45 9.55 12.85
CA LEU A 14 -13.92 9.38 11.47
C LEU A 14 -13.50 10.55 10.58
N GLN A 15 -13.74 11.79 11.03
CA GLN A 15 -13.33 12.99 10.30
C GLN A 15 -11.82 12.99 10.09
N ARG A 16 -11.06 12.67 11.13
CA ARG A 16 -9.61 12.63 11.06
C ARG A 16 -9.10 11.60 10.04
N ALA A 17 -9.69 10.41 10.00
CA ALA A 17 -9.36 9.40 8.99
C ALA A 17 -9.61 9.90 7.55
N LEU A 18 -10.71 10.64 7.34
CA LEU A 18 -11.05 11.21 6.04
C LEU A 18 -10.11 12.35 5.64
N GLU A 19 -9.78 13.24 6.58
CA GLU A 19 -8.85 14.34 6.38
C GLU A 19 -7.47 13.82 5.98
N LEU A 20 -6.90 12.89 6.75
CA LEU A 20 -5.59 12.30 6.46
C LEU A 20 -5.58 11.57 5.11
N GLY A 21 -6.66 10.85 4.79
CA GLY A 21 -6.82 10.18 3.49
C GLY A 21 -7.07 11.10 2.30
N ARG A 22 -7.35 12.39 2.53
CA ARG A 22 -7.47 13.44 1.50
C ARG A 22 -6.22 14.32 1.43
N ALA A 23 -5.49 14.46 2.53
CA ALA A 23 -4.23 15.19 2.58
C ALA A 23 -3.16 14.53 1.70
N GLU A 24 -3.26 13.21 1.48
CA GLU A 24 -2.34 12.45 0.62
C GLU A 24 -0.87 12.59 1.06
N ASP A 25 -0.66 12.94 2.33
CA ASP A 25 0.64 13.17 2.93
C ASP A 25 1.22 11.83 3.45
N PRO A 26 2.38 11.38 2.96
CA PRO A 26 3.04 10.19 3.48
C PRO A 26 3.37 10.29 4.99
N GLY A 27 3.52 11.52 5.52
CA GLY A 27 3.70 11.79 6.95
C GLY A 27 2.50 11.40 7.82
N ALA A 28 1.32 11.17 7.23
CA ALA A 28 0.12 10.73 7.94
C ALA A 28 0.12 9.24 8.32
N LEU A 29 1.03 8.43 7.77
CA LEU A 29 1.10 6.99 8.00
C LEU A 29 1.11 6.55 9.48
N PRO A 30 1.90 7.15 10.40
CA PRO A 30 1.86 6.79 11.82
C PRO A 30 0.49 7.07 12.46
N GLU A 31 -0.15 8.19 12.12
CA GLU A 31 -1.46 8.56 12.66
C GLU A 31 -2.57 7.64 12.13
N LEU A 32 -2.55 7.34 10.83
CA LEU A 32 -3.47 6.35 10.23
C LEU A 32 -3.28 4.95 10.83
N THR A 33 -2.05 4.58 11.20
CA THR A 33 -1.77 3.32 11.89
C THR A 33 -2.41 3.25 13.27
N GLN A 34 -2.44 4.37 14.01
CA GLN A 34 -3.18 4.44 15.28
C GLN A 34 -4.69 4.23 15.06
N LEU A 35 -5.25 4.83 14.01
CA LEU A 35 -6.67 4.69 13.66
C LEU A 35 -7.06 3.24 13.28
N LEU A 36 -6.12 2.42 12.78
CA LEU A 36 -6.34 0.99 12.54
C LEU A 36 -6.57 0.18 13.83
N THR A 37 -6.19 0.70 15.00
CA THR A 37 -6.39 0.00 16.29
C THR A 37 -7.72 0.36 16.96
N MET A 38 -8.48 1.29 16.37
CA MET A 38 -9.71 1.80 16.95
C MET A 38 -10.83 0.74 16.97
N PRO A 39 -11.74 0.77 17.97
CA PRO A 39 -12.77 -0.24 18.13
C PRO A 39 -13.83 -0.22 17.01
N SER A 40 -14.05 0.94 16.38
CA SER A 40 -15.00 1.06 15.28
C SER A 40 -14.44 0.48 13.99
N SER A 41 -15.15 -0.48 13.40
CA SER A 41 -14.82 -1.05 12.09
C SER A 41 -14.81 0.00 10.99
N GLU A 42 -15.65 1.03 11.10
CA GLU A 42 -15.73 2.10 10.12
C GLU A 42 -14.45 2.95 10.10
N ILE A 43 -13.93 3.32 11.28
CA ILE A 43 -12.65 4.04 11.41
C ILE A 43 -11.51 3.18 10.84
N ARG A 44 -11.43 1.91 11.23
CA ARG A 44 -10.38 1.00 10.73
C ARG A 44 -10.42 0.85 9.21
N ARG A 45 -11.62 0.75 8.63
CA ARG A 45 -11.81 0.66 7.18
C ARG A 45 -11.32 1.92 6.47
N LEU A 46 -11.68 3.10 6.98
CA LEU A 46 -11.23 4.37 6.41
C LEU A 46 -9.72 4.52 6.52
N ALA A 47 -9.14 4.17 7.67
CA ALA A 47 -7.70 4.18 7.87
C ALA A 47 -6.97 3.23 6.88
N ALA A 48 -7.45 2.00 6.72
CA ALA A 48 -6.87 1.05 5.77
C ALA A 48 -6.93 1.58 4.32
N SER A 49 -8.06 2.19 3.95
CA SER A 49 -8.22 2.81 2.63
C SER A 49 -7.27 4.00 2.43
N ALA A 50 -7.11 4.85 3.44
CA ALA A 50 -6.22 6.01 3.38
C ALA A 50 -4.76 5.56 3.26
N ILE A 51 -4.32 4.60 4.08
CA ILE A 51 -2.95 4.05 4.01
C ILE A 51 -2.69 3.48 2.61
N GLY A 52 -3.66 2.78 2.01
CA GLY A 52 -3.53 2.26 0.65
C GLY A 52 -3.31 3.33 -0.43
N LYS A 53 -3.90 4.52 -0.27
CA LYS A 53 -3.67 5.64 -1.21
C LYS A 53 -2.25 6.18 -1.08
N LEU A 54 -1.71 6.24 0.14
CA LEU A 54 -0.37 6.75 0.40
C LEU A 54 0.74 5.95 -0.31
N ALA A 55 0.45 4.74 -0.80
CA ALA A 55 1.34 3.98 -1.67
C ALA A 55 1.72 4.75 -2.95
N GLY A 56 0.84 5.60 -3.47
CA GLY A 56 1.12 6.45 -4.63
C GLY A 56 1.92 7.72 -4.31
N PHE A 57 2.11 8.03 -3.03
CA PHE A 57 2.73 9.27 -2.55
C PHE A 57 4.08 9.03 -1.86
N GLY A 58 4.66 7.83 -2.02
CA GLY A 58 5.98 7.50 -1.49
C GLY A 58 6.01 7.24 0.02
N ALA A 59 4.88 6.87 0.63
CA ALA A 59 4.88 6.43 2.01
C ALA A 59 5.64 5.11 2.18
N ASP A 60 6.31 4.94 3.34
CA ASP A 60 7.16 3.78 3.57
C ASP A 60 6.38 2.45 3.45
N PRO A 61 6.67 1.63 2.42
CA PRO A 61 5.95 0.38 2.19
C PRO A 61 6.13 -0.61 3.33
N ASN A 62 7.30 -0.63 3.98
CA ASN A 62 7.57 -1.58 5.06
C ASN A 62 6.70 -1.29 6.29
N SER A 63 6.62 -0.03 6.68
CA SER A 63 5.75 0.39 7.79
C SER A 63 4.27 0.16 7.46
N ALA A 64 3.82 0.49 6.25
CA ALA A 64 2.45 0.26 5.83
C ALA A 64 2.06 -1.23 5.86
N VAL A 65 2.93 -2.10 5.35
CA VAL A 65 2.69 -3.55 5.33
C VAL A 65 2.61 -4.12 6.75
N ARG A 66 3.52 -3.69 7.65
CA ARG A 66 3.48 -4.12 9.06
C ARG A 66 2.20 -3.71 9.77
N ALA A 67 1.67 -2.53 9.47
CA ALA A 67 0.41 -2.04 10.03
C ALA A 67 -0.82 -2.76 9.45
N LEU A 68 -0.84 -3.01 8.14
CA LEU A 68 -2.01 -3.56 7.43
C LEU A 68 -2.10 -5.09 7.51
N ALA A 69 -0.99 -5.82 7.59
CA ALA A 69 -0.97 -7.28 7.66
C ALA A 69 -1.85 -7.88 8.76
N PRO A 70 -1.78 -7.43 10.04
CA PRO A 70 -2.65 -7.98 11.08
C PRO A 70 -4.12 -7.68 10.82
N VAL A 71 -4.44 -6.51 10.25
CA VAL A 71 -5.82 -6.12 9.92
C VAL A 71 -6.38 -6.98 8.78
N ALA A 72 -5.59 -7.22 7.74
CA ALA A 72 -5.98 -8.07 6.62
C ALA A 72 -6.29 -9.52 7.05
N LEU A 73 -5.55 -10.04 8.03
CA LEU A 73 -5.63 -11.45 8.44
C LEU A 73 -6.58 -11.70 9.62
N ARG A 74 -6.71 -10.74 10.54
CA ARG A 74 -7.33 -10.96 11.85
C ARG A 74 -8.44 -9.97 12.20
N ASP A 75 -8.74 -8.99 11.36
CA ASP A 75 -9.82 -8.05 11.68
C ASP A 75 -11.17 -8.79 11.75
N PRO A 76 -12.01 -8.55 12.76
CA PRO A 76 -13.32 -9.21 12.86
C PRO A 76 -14.30 -8.80 11.76
N HIS A 77 -14.05 -7.67 11.07
CA HIS A 77 -14.95 -7.13 10.07
C HIS A 77 -14.45 -7.42 8.64
N PRO A 78 -15.20 -8.20 7.83
CA PRO A 78 -14.73 -8.67 6.53
C PRO A 78 -14.45 -7.52 5.55
N GLN A 79 -15.23 -6.44 5.64
CA GLN A 79 -14.99 -5.27 4.79
C GLN A 79 -13.65 -4.60 5.12
N THR A 80 -13.26 -4.55 6.40
CA THR A 80 -11.99 -3.94 6.81
C THR A 80 -10.82 -4.78 6.29
N GLN A 81 -10.92 -6.11 6.38
CA GLN A 81 -9.94 -7.03 5.79
C GLN A 81 -9.77 -6.79 4.28
N GLN A 82 -10.87 -6.65 3.54
CA GLN A 82 -10.82 -6.40 2.09
C GLN A 82 -10.10 -5.09 1.74
N TYR A 83 -10.35 -4.01 2.48
CA TYR A 83 -9.65 -2.74 2.26
C TYR A 83 -8.16 -2.85 2.61
N ALA A 84 -7.81 -3.57 3.69
CA ALA A 84 -6.43 -3.81 4.04
C ALA A 84 -5.69 -4.64 2.96
N LEU A 85 -6.33 -5.67 2.40
CA LEU A 85 -5.77 -6.45 1.29
C LEU A 85 -5.58 -5.60 0.02
N LYS A 86 -6.54 -4.74 -0.31
CA LYS A 86 -6.40 -3.79 -1.43
C LYS A 86 -5.24 -2.83 -1.23
N ALA A 87 -5.07 -2.32 0.00
CA ALA A 87 -3.96 -1.45 0.34
C ALA A 87 -2.61 -2.17 0.23
N LEU A 88 -2.49 -3.39 0.76
CA LEU A 88 -1.30 -4.22 0.61
C LEU A 88 -0.94 -4.47 -0.86
N LYS A 89 -1.94 -4.73 -1.71
CA LYS A 89 -1.75 -4.86 -3.16
C LYS A 89 -1.22 -3.56 -3.79
N ALA A 90 -1.71 -2.40 -3.36
CA ALA A 90 -1.25 -1.10 -3.86
C ALA A 90 0.24 -0.87 -3.51
N TYR A 91 0.66 -1.16 -2.28
CA TYR A 91 2.08 -1.09 -1.91
C TYR A 91 2.95 -2.10 -2.66
N GLY A 92 2.46 -3.33 -2.89
CA GLY A 92 3.17 -4.30 -3.72
C GLY A 92 3.39 -3.81 -5.16
N ALA A 93 2.38 -3.15 -5.74
CA ALA A 93 2.49 -2.56 -7.07
C ALA A 93 3.43 -1.34 -7.09
N ALA A 94 3.38 -0.48 -6.07
CA ALA A 94 4.27 0.68 -5.92
C ALA A 94 5.73 0.26 -5.81
N VAL A 95 6.03 -0.73 -4.94
CA VAL A 95 7.39 -1.28 -4.79
C VAL A 95 7.87 -1.94 -6.09
N ALA A 96 6.99 -2.66 -6.80
CA ALA A 96 7.35 -3.24 -8.09
C ALA A 96 7.71 -2.16 -9.12
N ALA A 97 6.97 -1.05 -9.15
CA ALA A 97 7.24 0.09 -10.03
C ALA A 97 8.56 0.80 -9.67
N GLU A 98 8.85 1.00 -8.38
CA GLU A 98 10.12 1.58 -7.90
C GLU A 98 11.31 0.64 -8.17
N GLY A 99 11.14 -0.67 -7.96
CA GLY A 99 12.16 -1.69 -8.21
C GLY A 99 12.64 -1.74 -9.66
N THR A 100 11.78 -1.39 -10.63
CA THR A 100 12.15 -1.28 -12.04
C THR A 100 13.08 -0.10 -12.37
N THR A 101 13.29 0.86 -11.47
CA THR A 101 14.23 1.97 -11.69
C THR A 101 15.64 1.74 -11.12
N ARG A 102 15.87 0.69 -10.32
CA ARG A 102 17.21 0.39 -9.76
C ARG A 102 17.93 -0.81 -10.38
N THR A 103 17.33 -1.48 -11.37
CA THR A 103 18.03 -2.50 -12.18
C THR A 103 17.67 -2.37 -13.65
N LEU A 104 18.49 -1.62 -14.38
CA LEU A 104 18.90 -2.03 -15.72
C LEU A 104 20.44 -2.05 -15.69
N PRO A 105 21.04 -3.21 -15.94
CA PRO A 105 21.64 -3.34 -17.25
C PRO A 105 20.64 -4.02 -18.15
N PHE A 106 20.14 -3.23 -19.09
CA PHE A 106 19.53 -3.70 -20.31
C PHE A 106 20.60 -4.50 -21.08
N ALA A 107 20.84 -5.75 -20.67
CA ALA A 107 21.53 -6.72 -21.49
C ALA A 107 20.51 -7.24 -22.49
N THR A 108 20.37 -6.47 -23.56
CA THR A 108 19.76 -6.81 -24.84
C THR A 108 20.01 -8.29 -25.20
N SER A 109 19.15 -9.19 -24.75
CA SER A 109 19.04 -10.53 -25.33
C SER A 109 18.19 -10.43 -26.60
N ARG A 110 18.68 -9.65 -27.56
CA ARG A 110 18.34 -9.87 -28.98
C ARG A 110 19.16 -11.08 -29.43
N ARG A 111 18.63 -12.28 -29.14
CA ARG A 111 18.64 -13.34 -30.15
C ARG A 111 18.00 -12.74 -31.42
N ILE A 112 18.47 -13.18 -32.59
CA ILE A 112 18.16 -12.67 -33.94
C ILE A 112 19.05 -11.44 -34.22
N ILE A 113 20.17 -11.48 -34.96
CA ILE A 113 20.42 -11.98 -36.33
C ILE A 113 21.94 -12.24 -36.47
N ALA A 114 22.38 -13.39 -37.00
CA ALA A 114 23.62 -13.59 -37.79
C ALA A 114 23.96 -15.10 -37.87
N TRP A 115 23.18 -15.86 -38.65
CA TRP A 115 23.75 -17.05 -39.28
C TRP A 115 24.53 -16.56 -40.51
N ALA A 116 25.81 -16.94 -40.54
CA ALA A 116 26.67 -17.12 -41.72
C ALA A 116 26.60 -16.07 -42.85
N THR A 117 27.58 -15.15 -42.87
CA THR A 117 28.06 -14.59 -44.14
C THR A 117 28.89 -15.64 -44.90
N PRO A 118 28.77 -15.74 -46.24
CA PRO A 118 29.57 -16.63 -47.06
C PRO A 118 30.99 -16.06 -47.20
N THR A 119 32.01 -16.80 -46.76
CA THR A 119 33.40 -16.52 -47.17
C THR A 119 33.65 -17.29 -48.47
N ALA A 120 33.51 -16.59 -49.59
CA ALA A 120 34.14 -16.94 -50.86
C ALA A 120 35.34 -16.00 -51.07
N ALA A 121 36.38 -16.52 -51.74
CA ALA A 121 37.71 -15.94 -52.05
C ALA A 121 38.80 -16.34 -51.02
N ARG A 122 39.86 -17.08 -51.35
CA ARG A 122 40.62 -17.22 -52.61
C ARG A 122 41.15 -18.64 -52.78
#